data_AF-A0A2T8HLK0-F1
#
_entry.id   AF-A0A2T8HLK0-F1
#
_cell.length_a   1.000
_cell.length_b   1.000
_cell.length_c   1.000
_cell.angle_alpha   90.00
_cell.angle_beta   90.00
_cell.angle_gamma   90.00
#
_symmetry.space_group_name_H-M   'P 1'
#
loop_
_entity.id
_entity.type
_entity.pdbx_description
1 polymer ?
#
loop_
_entity_poly.entity_id
_entity_poly.type
_entity_poly.pdbx_seq_one_letter_code
_entity_poly.pdbx_strand_id
1 'polypeptide(L)'
;MKKSLQVTHEVSESDNTNTDYKQKGYLALPFDESQFAEFVKGLLGTPQTITKNLFGEFDLDLSELQNIHYLINQRVRQQNGGKFLQLKSQIYFNDDSSIILSSFEELSTYNEVKKVVSIAIRMTWSYLIQFPDKDVPERQEIEILFVCNFNEYEGRDNLIALMSPRRNIASIHIRIEHTARTWGADMETLLTNYLQGLFRKENSFRRFMRSNALLCSAFVTMFWGMITTYLWSDRSSKILEKRKAEIDDFLKSNDSLNDKLNYLISSVLDYKSTQFNNDKFVFSLVMGLCIIISMTSIIALLRSRKKSFLLLSKESYKFKIDTENDYRGAITLYIVGIVVSIGVNIVSAFILTYFMSVD
;
A
#
# COMPACT_ATOMS: atom_id res chain seq x y z
N MET A 1 -96.11 24.89 -19.39
CA MET A 1 -95.70 23.47 -19.32
C MET A 1 -94.20 23.43 -19.58
N LYS A 2 -93.38 23.02 -18.58
CA LYS A 2 -91.93 22.71 -18.65
C LYS A 2 -91.00 23.88 -19.07
N LYS A 3 -89.76 24.00 -18.58
CA LYS A 3 -89.07 23.59 -17.36
C LYS A 3 -87.77 24.41 -17.42
N SER A 4 -87.47 25.10 -16.33
CA SER A 4 -86.19 25.73 -16.03
C SER A 4 -85.03 24.74 -16.12
N LEU A 5 -83.87 25.18 -16.62
CA LEU A 5 -82.57 24.65 -16.25
C LEU A 5 -81.52 25.76 -16.45
N GLN A 6 -81.21 26.41 -15.33
CA GLN A 6 -79.98 27.15 -15.12
C GLN A 6 -78.83 26.14 -15.03
N VAL A 7 -77.71 26.44 -15.69
CA VAL A 7 -76.43 25.78 -15.41
C VAL A 7 -75.43 26.87 -15.03
N THR A 8 -75.24 26.99 -13.72
CA THR A 8 -74.07 27.56 -13.05
C THR A 8 -72.85 26.70 -13.38
N HIS A 9 -71.77 27.32 -13.85
CA HIS A 9 -70.45 26.71 -13.77
C HIS A 9 -69.58 27.52 -12.82
N GLU A 10 -69.14 26.80 -11.80
CA GLU A 10 -68.33 27.22 -10.67
C GLU A 10 -66.91 27.65 -11.10
N VAL A 11 -66.43 28.60 -10.32
CA VAL A 11 -65.02 28.96 -10.14
C VAL A 11 -64.22 27.73 -9.73
N SER A 12 -63.10 27.48 -10.41
CA SER A 12 -61.98 26.74 -9.81
C SER A 12 -60.66 27.38 -10.25
N GLU A 13 -60.23 28.38 -9.48
CA GLU A 13 -58.81 28.69 -9.33
C GLU A 13 -58.13 27.47 -8.73
N SER A 14 -57.22 26.85 -9.48
CA SER A 14 -56.26 25.88 -8.95
C SER A 14 -54.86 26.43 -9.17
N ASP A 15 -54.51 27.40 -8.32
CA ASP A 15 -53.13 27.79 -8.05
C ASP A 15 -52.41 26.60 -7.41
N ASN A 16 -51.72 25.84 -8.25
CA ASN A 16 -50.92 24.69 -7.82
C ASN A 16 -49.50 25.16 -7.49
N THR A 17 -49.37 26.03 -6.48
CA THR A 17 -48.07 26.34 -5.87
C THR A 17 -47.73 25.23 -4.88
N ASN A 18 -47.14 24.16 -5.40
CA ASN A 18 -46.57 23.07 -4.62
C ASN A 18 -45.25 23.56 -3.99
N THR A 19 -45.35 24.47 -3.02
CA THR A 19 -44.21 24.81 -2.15
C THR A 19 -44.03 23.68 -1.16
N ASP A 20 -43.06 22.83 -1.47
CA ASP A 20 -42.45 21.85 -0.58
C ASP A 20 -41.91 22.58 0.66
N TYR A 21 -42.75 22.67 1.69
CA TYR A 21 -42.37 23.19 3.00
C TYR A 21 -41.34 22.22 3.58
N LYS A 22 -40.05 22.54 3.41
CA LYS A 22 -38.98 22.04 4.26
C LYS A 22 -39.45 22.19 5.71
N GLN A 23 -39.87 21.08 6.32
CA GLN A 23 -40.24 21.04 7.73
C GLN A 23 -39.03 21.51 8.52
N LYS A 24 -39.08 22.77 8.97
CA LYS A 24 -38.17 23.29 9.98
C LYS A 24 -38.52 22.54 11.26
N GLY A 25 -37.77 21.47 11.53
CA GLY A 25 -37.84 20.79 12.81
C GLY A 25 -37.25 21.70 13.88
N TYR A 26 -38.09 22.21 14.77
CA TYR A 26 -37.61 22.86 15.98
C TYR A 26 -37.38 21.79 17.04
N LEU A 27 -36.16 21.72 17.57
CA LEU A 27 -35.88 20.93 18.75
C LEU A 27 -36.29 21.76 19.97
N ALA A 28 -37.57 21.74 20.32
CA ALA A 28 -38.04 22.30 21.57
C ALA A 28 -37.82 21.26 22.67
N LEU A 29 -36.67 21.30 23.32
CA LEU A 29 -36.46 20.60 24.58
C LEU A 29 -37.02 21.50 25.69
N PRO A 30 -38.02 21.07 26.46
CA PRO A 30 -38.33 21.77 27.70
C PRO A 30 -37.12 21.62 28.63
N PHE A 31 -36.55 22.74 29.05
CA PHE A 31 -35.43 22.77 29.98
C PHE A 31 -35.62 23.92 30.96
N ASP A 32 -35.18 23.72 32.19
CA ASP A 32 -35.00 24.81 33.15
C ASP A 32 -33.75 25.62 32.81
N GLU A 33 -33.67 26.87 33.27
CA GLU A 33 -32.54 27.77 33.00
C GLU A 33 -31.20 27.17 33.45
N SER A 34 -31.21 26.42 34.56
CA SER A 34 -30.05 25.64 35.05
C SER A 34 -29.67 24.50 34.11
N GLN A 35 -30.65 23.77 33.57
CA GLN A 35 -30.43 22.67 32.63
C GLN A 35 -29.91 23.17 31.28
N PHE A 36 -30.34 24.36 30.83
CA PHE A 36 -29.78 24.98 29.63
C PHE A 36 -28.32 25.37 29.82
N ALA A 37 -27.99 26.01 30.95
CA ALA A 37 -26.62 26.37 31.26
C ALA A 37 -25.72 25.11 31.33
N GLU A 38 -26.22 24.02 31.93
CA GLU A 38 -25.52 22.74 31.98
C GLU A 38 -25.42 22.05 30.63
N PHE A 39 -26.46 22.10 29.79
CA PHE A 39 -26.44 21.61 28.42
C PHE A 39 -25.45 22.39 27.54
N VAL A 40 -25.44 23.73 27.62
CA VAL A 40 -24.47 24.58 26.93
C VAL A 40 -23.06 24.30 27.47
N LYS A 41 -22.89 24.10 28.78
CA LYS A 41 -21.61 23.69 29.38
C LYS A 41 -21.20 22.27 28.99
N GLY A 42 -22.13 21.36 28.73
CA GLY A 42 -21.88 20.00 28.23
C GLY A 42 -21.53 20.00 26.74
N LEU A 43 -22.19 20.85 25.94
CA LEU A 43 -21.81 21.16 24.56
C LEU A 43 -20.43 21.83 24.47
N LEU A 44 -20.11 22.67 25.45
CA LEU A 44 -18.81 23.35 25.63
C LEU A 44 -17.85 22.57 26.53
N GLY A 45 -18.23 21.37 26.97
CA GLY A 45 -17.39 20.53 27.81
C GLY A 45 -16.11 20.23 27.04
N THR A 46 -14.99 19.99 27.72
CA THR A 46 -13.77 19.55 27.04
C THR A 46 -13.91 18.05 26.76
N PRO A 47 -14.31 17.59 25.56
CA PRO A 47 -14.33 16.17 25.27
C PRO A 47 -12.91 15.61 25.42
N GLN A 48 -12.83 14.40 25.94
CA GLN A 48 -11.60 13.61 25.86
C GLN A 48 -11.51 13.02 24.46
N THR A 49 -10.29 12.84 23.96
CA THR A 49 -10.06 12.27 22.64
C THR A 49 -9.30 10.97 22.74
N ILE A 50 -9.86 9.91 22.17
CA ILE A 50 -9.16 8.66 21.91
C ILE A 50 -8.72 8.68 20.45
N THR A 51 -7.44 8.43 20.19
CA THR A 51 -6.91 8.31 18.84
C THR A 51 -6.25 6.95 18.63
N LYS A 52 -6.40 6.40 17.43
CA LYS A 52 -5.73 5.15 17.04
C LYS A 52 -5.38 5.15 15.57
N ASN A 53 -4.16 4.73 15.29
CA ASN A 53 -3.64 4.59 13.93
C ASN A 53 -3.49 3.11 13.60
N LEU A 54 -4.17 2.67 12.55
CA LEU A 54 -4.04 1.33 11.99
C LEU A 54 -3.27 1.43 10.67
N PHE A 55 -2.35 0.50 10.44
CA PHE A 55 -1.53 0.49 9.23
C PHE A 55 -1.75 -0.83 8.50
N GLY A 56 -2.06 -0.74 7.20
CA GLY A 56 -2.33 -1.91 6.40
C GLY A 56 -2.79 -1.57 4.99
N GLU A 57 -2.63 -2.53 4.10
CA GLU A 57 -3.13 -2.44 2.72
C GLU A 57 -4.63 -2.78 2.74
N PHE A 58 -5.48 -1.96 2.13
CA PHE A 58 -6.94 -2.14 2.08
C PHE A 58 -7.50 -1.69 0.74
N ASP A 59 -8.65 -2.25 0.38
CA ASP A 59 -9.49 -1.69 -0.66
C ASP A 59 -10.82 -1.32 -0.03
N LEU A 60 -11.26 -0.10 -0.27
CA LEU A 60 -12.55 0.37 0.20
C LEU A 60 -13.39 0.75 -1.00
N ASP A 61 -14.55 0.14 -1.11
CA ASP A 61 -15.61 0.62 -1.98
C ASP A 61 -16.69 1.32 -1.16
N LEU A 62 -17.74 1.77 -1.85
CA LEU A 62 -18.86 2.44 -1.18
C LEU A 62 -19.58 1.53 -0.18
N SER A 63 -19.66 0.23 -0.46
CA SER A 63 -20.37 -0.72 0.40
C SER A 63 -19.70 -0.87 1.77
N GLU A 64 -18.37 -0.87 1.81
CA GLU A 64 -17.63 -0.91 3.07
C GLU A 64 -17.84 0.35 3.92
N LEU A 65 -17.90 1.53 3.30
CA LEU A 65 -18.20 2.79 3.99
C LEU A 65 -19.63 2.78 4.57
N GLN A 66 -20.59 2.21 3.83
CA GLN A 66 -21.96 2.03 4.28
C GLN A 66 -22.01 1.06 5.47
N ASN A 67 -21.31 -0.06 5.40
CA ASN A 67 -21.23 -1.04 6.49
C ASN A 67 -20.67 -0.41 7.78
N ILE A 68 -19.64 0.44 7.68
CA ILE A 68 -19.10 1.18 8.84
C ILE A 68 -20.17 2.09 9.44
N HIS A 69 -20.89 2.84 8.59
CA HIS A 69 -21.97 3.70 9.06
C HIS A 69 -23.08 2.90 9.79
N TYR A 70 -23.50 1.76 9.24
CA TYR A 70 -24.49 0.90 9.87
C TYR A 70 -23.99 0.30 11.19
N LEU A 71 -22.73 -0.14 11.24
CA LEU A 71 -22.10 -0.70 12.44
C LEU A 71 -22.11 0.31 13.59
N ILE A 72 -21.68 1.55 13.34
CA ILE A 72 -21.65 2.62 14.35
C ILE A 72 -23.09 2.94 14.79
N ASN A 73 -24.00 3.16 13.84
CA ASN A 73 -25.39 3.48 14.14
C ASN A 73 -26.09 2.40 14.96
N GLN A 74 -25.89 1.13 14.61
CA GLN A 74 -26.45 0.01 15.34
C GLN A 74 -25.94 0.00 16.78
N ARG A 75 -24.62 0.19 16.99
CA ARG A 75 -24.04 0.19 18.33
C ARG A 75 -24.54 1.35 19.18
N VAL A 76 -24.59 2.57 18.63
CA VAL A 76 -25.07 3.76 19.35
C VAL A 76 -26.54 3.63 19.75
N ARG A 77 -27.39 3.11 18.84
CA ARG A 77 -28.82 2.87 19.12
C ARG A 77 -29.04 1.84 20.23
N GLN A 78 -28.23 0.78 20.27
CA GLN A 78 -28.36 -0.30 21.25
C GLN A 78 -27.96 0.10 22.68
N GLN A 79 -26.97 0.98 22.85
CA GLN A 79 -26.40 1.26 24.16
C GLN A 79 -27.10 2.38 24.92
N ASN A 80 -27.39 3.51 24.28
CA ASN A 80 -27.74 4.75 24.98
C ASN A 80 -28.89 5.53 24.31
N GLY A 81 -29.64 4.93 23.39
CA GLY A 81 -30.73 5.62 22.69
C GLY A 81 -30.29 6.87 21.92
N GLY A 82 -29.01 6.93 21.51
CA GLY A 82 -28.40 8.14 20.96
C GLY A 82 -29.08 8.63 19.69
N LYS A 83 -29.26 9.95 19.58
CA LYS A 83 -29.78 10.60 18.39
C LYS A 83 -28.63 10.90 17.42
N PHE A 84 -28.72 10.33 16.23
CA PHE A 84 -27.81 10.68 15.13
C PHE A 84 -28.09 12.12 14.67
N LEU A 85 -27.05 12.95 14.65
CA LEU A 85 -27.15 14.34 14.19
C LEU A 85 -26.81 14.45 12.70
N GLN A 86 -25.62 13.99 12.32
CA GLN A 86 -25.12 14.13 10.96
C GLN A 86 -23.97 13.15 10.67
N LEU A 87 -23.86 12.75 9.41
CA LEU A 87 -22.65 12.18 8.83
C LEU A 87 -22.09 13.20 7.83
N LYS A 88 -20.83 13.59 8.01
CA LYS A 88 -20.07 14.37 7.04
C LYS A 88 -18.98 13.48 6.44
N SER A 89 -18.95 13.38 5.12
CA SER A 89 -17.94 12.62 4.38
C SER A 89 -17.18 13.55 3.45
N GLN A 90 -15.87 13.71 3.67
CA GLN A 90 -15.00 14.50 2.81
C GLN A 90 -14.07 13.59 2.03
N ILE A 91 -14.26 13.54 0.71
CA ILE A 91 -13.47 12.74 -0.22
C ILE A 91 -12.38 13.63 -0.81
N TYR A 92 -11.14 13.15 -0.79
CA TYR A 92 -9.97 13.84 -1.33
C TYR A 92 -9.50 13.13 -2.59
N PHE A 93 -9.14 13.91 -3.60
CA PHE A 93 -8.68 13.40 -4.89
C PHE A 93 -7.21 13.72 -5.16
N ASN A 94 -6.63 13.06 -6.14
CA ASN A 94 -5.25 13.24 -6.58
C ASN A 94 -4.98 14.58 -7.30
N ASP A 95 -6.02 15.33 -7.70
CA ASP A 95 -5.92 16.64 -8.36
C ASP A 95 -6.03 17.82 -7.37
N ASP A 96 -5.78 17.57 -6.08
CA ASP A 96 -5.93 18.53 -4.99
C ASP A 96 -7.37 19.02 -4.71
N SER A 97 -8.36 18.48 -5.42
CA SER A 97 -9.76 18.77 -5.12
C SER A 97 -10.30 17.91 -3.97
N SER A 98 -11.40 18.37 -3.37
CA SER A 98 -12.18 17.59 -2.41
C SER A 98 -13.68 17.86 -2.55
N ILE A 99 -14.48 16.88 -2.19
CA ILE A 99 -15.95 16.98 -2.15
C ILE A 99 -16.40 16.67 -0.72
N ILE A 100 -17.35 17.45 -0.21
CA ILE A 100 -17.98 17.24 1.08
C ILE A 100 -19.42 16.82 0.85
N LEU A 101 -19.77 15.64 1.36
CA LEU A 101 -21.11 15.09 1.42
C LEU A 101 -21.60 15.24 2.86
N SER A 102 -22.77 15.82 3.04
CA SER A 102 -23.29 16.25 4.34
C SER A 102 -24.34 15.30 4.91
N SER A 103 -24.64 14.20 4.21
CA SER A 103 -25.60 13.17 4.64
C SER A 103 -25.16 11.77 4.20
N PHE A 104 -25.78 10.76 4.81
CA PHE A 104 -25.55 9.36 4.43
C PHE A 104 -26.18 9.01 3.08
N GLU A 105 -27.29 9.66 2.76
CA GLU A 105 -28.01 9.52 1.49
C GLU A 105 -27.15 10.05 0.33
N GLU A 106 -26.50 11.20 0.51
CA GLU A 106 -25.53 11.75 -0.46
C GLU A 106 -24.34 10.80 -0.67
N LEU A 107 -23.79 10.23 0.41
CA LEU A 107 -22.73 9.23 0.29
C LEU A 107 -23.20 7.99 -0.47
N SER A 108 -24.40 7.48 -0.14
CA SER A 108 -24.93 6.24 -0.71
C SER A 108 -25.30 6.36 -2.19
N THR A 109 -25.61 7.57 -2.65
CA THR A 109 -25.91 7.87 -4.06
C THR A 109 -24.72 8.49 -4.80
N TYR A 110 -23.57 8.60 -4.13
CA TYR A 110 -22.39 9.23 -4.66
C TYR A 110 -21.83 8.47 -5.87
N ASN A 111 -21.60 9.20 -6.96
CA ASN A 111 -20.97 8.69 -8.15
C ASN A 111 -20.14 9.80 -8.81
N GLU A 112 -18.82 9.68 -8.73
CA GLU A 112 -17.91 10.66 -9.31
C GLU A 112 -17.93 10.61 -10.85
N VAL A 113 -18.14 11.77 -11.47
CA VAL A 113 -18.19 11.93 -12.93
C VAL A 113 -16.82 12.37 -13.49
N LYS A 114 -16.03 13.10 -12.69
CA LYS A 114 -14.69 13.53 -13.06
C LYS A 114 -13.74 12.34 -13.15
N LYS A 115 -12.75 12.44 -14.04
CA LYS A 115 -11.68 11.44 -14.19
C LYS A 115 -10.58 11.66 -13.15
N VAL A 116 -10.92 11.49 -11.88
CA VAL A 116 -10.05 11.72 -10.72
C VAL A 116 -9.94 10.47 -9.86
N VAL A 117 -8.79 10.26 -9.21
CA VAL A 117 -8.55 9.12 -8.32
C VAL A 117 -8.76 9.57 -6.88
N SER A 118 -9.61 8.87 -6.14
CA SER A 118 -9.82 9.12 -4.71
C SER A 118 -8.62 8.61 -3.91
N ILE A 119 -7.98 9.49 -3.15
CA ILE A 119 -6.76 9.20 -2.39
C ILE A 119 -7.03 9.03 -0.89
N ALA A 120 -8.06 9.71 -0.37
CA ALA A 120 -8.44 9.63 1.03
C ALA A 120 -9.93 9.95 1.21
N ILE A 121 -10.52 9.48 2.31
CA ILE A 121 -11.85 9.89 2.75
C ILE A 121 -11.87 10.05 4.26
N ARG A 122 -12.38 11.20 4.71
CA ARG A 122 -12.69 11.49 6.11
C ARG A 122 -14.18 11.35 6.33
N MET A 123 -14.58 10.50 7.25
CA MET A 123 -15.96 10.34 7.66
C MET A 123 -16.08 10.77 9.12
N THR A 124 -17.00 11.69 9.40
CA THR A 124 -17.26 12.23 10.72
C THR A 124 -18.73 12.03 11.06
N TRP A 125 -18.99 11.24 12.09
CA TRP A 125 -20.31 11.02 12.65
C TRP A 125 -20.47 11.84 13.92
N SER A 126 -21.53 12.64 13.99
CA SER A 126 -21.90 13.38 15.20
C SER A 126 -23.18 12.81 15.80
N TYR A 127 -23.13 12.54 17.11
CA TYR A 127 -24.24 12.01 17.88
C TYR A 127 -24.54 12.88 19.09
N LEU A 128 -25.79 12.87 19.52
CA LEU A 128 -26.23 13.39 20.80
C LEU A 128 -26.66 12.22 21.66
N ILE A 129 -25.91 11.92 22.72
CA ILE A 129 -26.10 10.72 23.56
C ILE A 129 -26.46 11.15 24.97
N GLN A 130 -27.57 10.62 25.50
CA GLN A 130 -27.93 10.78 26.91
C GLN A 130 -27.40 9.58 27.68
N PHE A 131 -26.44 9.81 28.57
CA PHE A 131 -25.92 8.76 29.44
C PHE A 131 -26.82 8.59 30.68
N PRO A 132 -26.95 7.39 31.26
CA PRO A 132 -27.84 7.15 32.40
C PRO A 132 -27.53 7.98 33.65
N ASP A 133 -26.28 8.41 33.80
CA ASP A 133 -25.77 9.23 34.90
C ASP A 133 -25.81 10.74 34.62
N LYS A 134 -26.44 11.15 33.51
CA LYS A 134 -26.49 12.54 33.04
C LYS A 134 -27.92 12.96 32.70
N ASP A 135 -28.34 14.10 33.26
CA ASP A 135 -29.66 14.67 32.99
C ASP A 135 -29.75 15.27 31.58
N VAL A 136 -28.63 15.79 31.07
CA VAL A 136 -28.54 16.42 29.75
C VAL A 136 -27.80 15.51 28.76
N PRO A 137 -28.22 15.48 27.49
CA PRO A 137 -27.51 14.73 26.48
C PRO A 137 -26.23 15.46 26.04
N GLU A 138 -25.18 14.69 25.75
CA GLU A 138 -23.84 15.20 25.44
C GLU A 138 -23.45 14.85 24.00
N ARG A 139 -22.79 15.77 23.30
CA ARG A 139 -22.33 15.57 21.92
C ARG A 139 -21.11 14.64 21.90
N GLN A 140 -21.17 13.60 21.08
CA GLN A 140 -20.05 12.71 20.80
C GLN A 140 -19.71 12.77 19.31
N GLU A 141 -18.43 12.63 18.98
CA GLU A 141 -17.96 12.64 17.60
C GLU A 141 -17.04 11.46 17.33
N ILE A 142 -17.26 10.78 16.20
CA ILE A 142 -16.41 9.71 15.71
C ILE A 142 -15.90 10.18 14.37
N GLU A 143 -14.59 10.21 14.19
CA GLU A 143 -13.92 10.50 12.93
C GLU A 143 -13.08 9.29 12.53
N ILE A 144 -13.26 8.86 11.28
CA ILE A 144 -12.42 7.86 10.64
C ILE A 144 -11.87 8.46 9.35
N LEU A 145 -10.55 8.53 9.24
CA LEU A 145 -9.86 8.94 8.04
C LEU A 145 -9.10 7.77 7.44
N PHE A 146 -9.44 7.45 6.19
CA PHE A 146 -8.75 6.48 5.38
C PHE A 146 -7.77 7.19 4.44
N VAL A 147 -6.50 6.81 4.45
CA VAL A 147 -5.45 7.37 3.59
C VAL A 147 -4.83 6.26 2.77
N CYS A 148 -4.95 6.32 1.44
CA CYS A 148 -4.42 5.30 0.54
C CYS A 148 -2.92 5.46 0.29
N ASN A 149 -2.45 6.71 0.21
CA ASN A 149 -1.03 7.04 0.05
C ASN A 149 -0.70 8.29 0.86
N PHE A 150 0.16 8.15 1.86
CA PHE A 150 0.53 9.24 2.75
C PHE A 150 1.20 10.42 2.01
N ASN A 151 2.09 10.13 1.05
CA ASN A 151 2.85 11.20 0.38
C ASN A 151 1.96 12.08 -0.50
N GLU A 152 0.88 11.53 -1.05
CA GLU A 152 -0.09 12.29 -1.86
C GLU A 152 -1.04 13.12 -0.99
N TYR A 153 -1.15 12.78 0.30
CA TYR A 153 -2.00 13.50 1.26
C TYR A 153 -1.21 14.51 2.11
N GLU A 154 0.11 14.31 2.28
CA GLU A 154 1.02 15.17 3.05
C GLU A 154 0.96 16.62 2.50
N GLY A 155 0.51 17.56 3.35
CA GLY A 155 0.30 18.98 2.99
C GLY A 155 -1.16 19.45 3.08
N ARG A 156 -2.14 18.55 3.19
CA ARG A 156 -3.57 18.91 3.36
C ARG A 156 -4.02 18.94 4.82
N ASP A 157 -3.37 18.18 5.68
CA ASP A 157 -3.64 18.17 7.12
C ASP A 157 -2.34 17.98 7.92
N ASN A 158 -1.94 19.04 8.63
CA ASN A 158 -0.71 19.08 9.42
C ASN A 158 -0.74 18.10 10.62
N LEU A 159 -1.92 17.68 11.06
CA LEU A 159 -2.07 16.81 12.25
C LEU A 159 -1.61 15.37 11.97
N ILE A 160 -1.75 14.92 10.72
CA ILE A 160 -1.41 13.55 10.30
C ILE A 160 0.07 13.43 9.94
N ALA A 161 0.69 14.53 9.47
CA ALA A 161 2.11 14.62 9.16
C ALA A 161 3.01 14.24 10.34
N LEU A 162 2.63 14.62 11.57
CA LEU A 162 3.42 14.32 12.78
C LEU A 162 3.27 12.86 13.30
N MET A 163 2.16 12.19 12.99
CA MET A 163 1.77 10.95 13.69
C MET A 163 2.11 9.65 12.93
N SER A 164 2.65 9.72 11.71
CA SER A 164 2.96 8.53 10.92
C SER A 164 4.48 8.36 10.71
N PRO A 165 5.16 7.50 11.49
CA PRO A 165 6.58 7.20 11.29
C PRO A 165 6.85 6.37 10.03
N ARG A 166 5.81 5.93 9.31
CA ARG A 166 5.91 5.03 8.15
C ARG A 166 5.39 5.71 6.89
N ARG A 167 6.24 6.56 6.31
CA ARG A 167 6.02 7.11 4.96
C ARG A 167 5.78 5.97 3.95
N ASN A 168 4.83 6.15 3.04
CA ASN A 168 4.38 5.16 2.04
C ASN A 168 3.55 3.96 2.52
N ILE A 169 2.96 3.97 3.71
CA ILE A 169 1.99 2.94 4.11
C ILE A 169 0.62 3.57 4.25
N ALA A 170 -0.37 2.95 3.64
CA ALA A 170 -1.76 3.32 3.85
C ALA A 170 -2.16 3.15 5.32
N SER A 171 -3.00 4.05 5.80
CA SER A 171 -3.39 4.11 7.19
C SER A 171 -4.86 4.43 7.35
N ILE A 172 -5.40 3.98 8.48
CA ILE A 172 -6.72 4.32 8.95
C ILE A 172 -6.53 5.02 10.30
N HIS A 173 -6.95 6.27 10.38
CA HIS A 173 -6.89 7.07 11.58
C HIS A 173 -8.27 7.13 12.20
N ILE A 174 -8.38 6.70 13.45
CA ILE A 174 -9.60 6.76 14.25
C ILE A 174 -9.40 7.87 15.27
N ARG A 175 -10.36 8.78 15.38
CA ARG A 175 -10.43 9.81 16.42
C ARG A 175 -11.84 9.81 16.98
N ILE A 176 -11.97 9.57 18.28
CA ILE A 176 -13.26 9.55 18.99
C ILE A 176 -13.21 10.65 20.05
N GLU A 177 -14.03 11.67 19.88
CA GLU A 177 -14.26 12.69 20.89
C GLU A 177 -15.44 12.27 21.74
N HIS A 178 -15.18 12.09 23.03
CA HIS A 178 -16.16 11.57 23.96
C HIS A 178 -16.14 12.26 25.30
N THR A 179 -17.26 12.19 26.00
CA THR A 179 -17.40 12.63 27.40
C THR A 179 -17.39 11.43 28.35
N ALA A 180 -18.05 10.31 27.98
CA ALA A 180 -18.04 9.07 28.73
C ALA A 180 -16.90 8.13 28.28
N ARG A 181 -15.91 7.90 29.15
CA ARG A 181 -14.71 7.10 28.84
C ARG A 181 -15.02 5.64 28.46
N THR A 182 -15.97 5.00 29.13
CA THR A 182 -16.36 3.61 28.85
C THR A 182 -16.98 3.47 27.46
N TRP A 183 -17.83 4.43 27.06
CA TRP A 183 -18.41 4.48 25.72
C TRP A 183 -17.34 4.70 24.65
N GLY A 184 -16.43 5.66 24.87
CA GLY A 184 -15.34 5.92 23.93
C GLY A 184 -14.43 4.70 23.71
N ALA A 185 -14.09 3.97 24.78
CA ALA A 185 -13.29 2.75 24.71
C ALA A 185 -14.02 1.61 23.96
N ASP A 186 -15.33 1.45 24.18
CA ASP A 186 -16.13 0.44 23.47
C ASP A 186 -16.21 0.72 21.97
N MET A 187 -16.45 1.99 21.57
CA MET A 187 -16.44 2.39 20.16
C MET A 187 -15.07 2.15 19.52
N GLU A 188 -13.99 2.50 20.21
CA GLU A 188 -12.62 2.28 19.73
C GLU A 188 -12.35 0.79 19.47
N THR A 189 -12.76 -0.09 20.38
CA THR A 189 -12.54 -1.53 20.25
C THR A 189 -13.38 -2.11 19.13
N LEU A 190 -14.66 -1.73 19.02
CA LEU A 190 -15.55 -2.14 17.94
C LEU A 190 -15.01 -1.73 16.57
N LEU A 191 -14.60 -0.46 16.42
CA LEU A 191 -14.05 0.06 15.17
C LEU A 191 -12.71 -0.58 14.85
N THR A 192 -11.83 -0.75 15.83
CA THR A 192 -10.55 -1.44 15.63
C THR A 192 -10.77 -2.83 15.05
N ASN A 193 -11.64 -3.63 15.67
CA ASN A 193 -11.85 -5.02 15.27
C ASN A 193 -12.43 -5.11 13.85
N TYR A 194 -13.40 -4.24 13.53
CA TYR A 194 -13.97 -4.18 12.18
C TYR A 194 -12.92 -3.74 11.14
N LEU A 195 -12.24 -2.63 11.38
CA LEU A 195 -11.29 -2.02 10.44
C LEU A 195 -10.05 -2.89 10.22
N GLN A 196 -9.59 -3.64 11.23
CA GLN A 196 -8.53 -4.65 11.06
C GLN A 196 -8.96 -5.78 10.11
N GLY A 197 -10.25 -6.10 10.08
CA GLY A 197 -10.83 -7.07 9.14
C GLY A 197 -10.79 -6.61 7.67
N LEU A 198 -10.75 -5.30 7.43
CA LEU A 198 -10.67 -4.72 6.07
C LEU A 198 -9.26 -4.83 5.46
N PHE A 199 -8.23 -5.08 6.28
CA PHE A 199 -6.88 -5.21 5.77
C PHE A 199 -6.70 -6.50 4.97
N ARG A 200 -6.14 -6.36 3.77
CA ARG A 200 -5.74 -7.47 2.93
C ARG A 200 -4.66 -8.26 3.64
N LYS A 201 -4.92 -9.56 3.88
CA LYS A 201 -3.91 -10.47 4.41
C LYS A 201 -2.79 -10.64 3.40
N GLU A 202 -1.60 -10.17 3.76
CA GLU A 202 -0.40 -10.43 2.97
C GLU A 202 0.00 -11.90 3.13
N ASN A 203 0.42 -12.54 2.02
CA ASN A 203 0.99 -13.88 2.09
C ASN A 203 2.25 -13.85 2.97
N SER A 204 2.36 -14.76 3.94
CA SER A 204 3.48 -14.84 4.88
C SER A 204 4.83 -14.96 4.16
N PHE A 205 4.89 -15.72 3.07
CA PHE A 205 6.11 -15.85 2.26
C PHE A 205 6.52 -14.52 1.62
N ARG A 206 5.55 -13.76 1.10
CA ARG A 206 5.81 -12.44 0.51
C ARG A 206 6.28 -11.44 1.55
N ARG A 207 5.63 -11.42 2.72
CA ARG A 207 6.04 -10.60 3.85
C ARG A 207 7.47 -10.95 4.27
N PHE A 208 7.80 -12.24 4.36
CA PHE A 208 9.15 -12.71 4.67
C PHE A 208 10.18 -12.24 3.64
N MET A 209 9.91 -12.43 2.34
CA MET A 209 10.81 -12.00 1.25
C MET A 209 11.03 -10.49 1.27
N ARG A 210 10.00 -9.69 1.57
CA ARG A 210 10.11 -8.23 1.66
C ARG A 210 10.88 -7.79 2.90
N SER A 211 10.59 -8.38 4.06
CA SER A 211 11.28 -8.06 5.31
C SER A 211 12.75 -8.48 5.29
N ASN A 212 13.08 -9.54 4.54
CA ASN A 212 14.43 -10.07 4.44
C ASN A 212 15.05 -9.83 3.05
N ALA A 213 14.54 -8.87 2.27
CA ALA A 213 14.95 -8.70 0.88
C ALA A 213 16.47 -8.55 0.71
N LEU A 214 17.10 -7.77 1.62
CA LEU A 214 18.56 -7.60 1.68
C LEU A 214 19.30 -8.91 2.00
N LEU A 215 18.79 -9.72 2.93
CA LEU A 215 19.38 -11.01 3.27
C LEU A 215 19.22 -12.00 2.12
N CYS A 216 18.03 -12.09 1.52
CA CYS A 216 17.78 -12.93 0.35
C CYS A 216 18.72 -12.57 -0.80
N SER A 217 18.94 -11.29 -1.04
CA SER A 217 19.90 -10.88 -2.07
C SER A 217 21.35 -11.11 -1.75
N ALA A 218 21.74 -10.92 -0.49
CA ALA A 218 23.10 -11.21 -0.06
C ALA A 218 23.36 -12.71 -0.24
N PHE A 219 22.38 -13.55 0.13
CA PHE A 219 22.45 -14.99 -0.07
C PHE A 219 22.54 -15.37 -1.54
N VAL A 220 21.68 -14.82 -2.40
CA VAL A 220 21.74 -15.07 -3.86
C VAL A 220 23.10 -14.62 -4.43
N THR A 221 23.58 -13.44 -4.06
CA THR A 221 24.86 -12.90 -4.53
C THR A 221 26.04 -13.74 -4.04
N MET A 222 26.02 -14.17 -2.77
CA MET A 222 27.05 -15.03 -2.19
C MET A 222 27.04 -16.43 -2.81
N PHE A 223 25.86 -17.00 -3.03
CA PHE A 223 25.70 -18.29 -3.69
C PHE A 223 26.27 -18.27 -5.11
N TRP A 224 25.95 -17.23 -5.89
CA TRP A 224 26.57 -17.02 -7.21
C TRP A 224 28.07 -16.78 -7.12
N GLY A 225 28.54 -16.01 -6.14
CA GLY A 225 29.97 -15.82 -5.89
C GLY A 225 30.71 -17.12 -5.58
N MET A 226 30.09 -18.04 -4.83
CA MET A 226 30.65 -19.34 -4.52
C MET A 226 30.73 -20.25 -5.74
N ILE A 227 29.65 -20.35 -6.53
CA ILE A 227 29.66 -21.16 -7.76
C ILE A 227 30.74 -20.68 -8.71
N THR A 228 30.81 -19.36 -8.92
CA THR A 228 31.73 -18.76 -9.89
C THR A 228 33.19 -18.88 -9.43
N THR A 229 33.49 -18.66 -8.15
CA THR A 229 34.84 -18.88 -7.60
C THR A 229 35.26 -20.35 -7.65
N TYR A 230 34.33 -21.28 -7.42
CA TYR A 230 34.59 -22.72 -7.58
C TYR A 230 34.94 -23.08 -9.03
N LEU A 231 34.11 -22.67 -10.00
CA LEU A 231 34.37 -22.92 -11.42
C LEU A 231 35.70 -22.28 -11.88
N TRP A 232 36.01 -21.09 -11.38
CA TRP A 232 37.29 -20.43 -11.63
C TRP A 232 38.48 -21.24 -11.09
N SER A 233 38.36 -21.73 -9.85
CA SER A 233 39.41 -22.50 -9.19
C SER A 233 39.67 -23.83 -9.91
N ASP A 234 38.61 -24.57 -10.24
CA ASP A 234 38.69 -25.84 -10.98
C ASP A 234 39.31 -25.66 -12.38
N ARG A 235 38.95 -24.58 -13.08
CA ARG A 235 39.58 -24.22 -14.35
C ARG A 235 41.07 -23.92 -14.17
N SER A 236 41.41 -23.10 -13.18
CA SER A 236 42.79 -22.71 -12.91
C SER A 236 43.66 -23.93 -12.58
N SER A 237 43.13 -24.91 -11.83
CA SER A 237 43.85 -26.15 -11.55
C SER A 237 44.04 -27.03 -12.79
N LYS A 238 43.01 -27.20 -13.63
CA LYS A 238 43.12 -28.01 -14.86
C LYS A 238 44.11 -27.43 -15.87
N ILE A 239 44.10 -26.10 -16.05
CA ILE A 239 45.09 -25.42 -16.91
C ILE A 239 46.50 -25.64 -16.35
N LEU A 240 46.67 -25.52 -15.03
CA LEU A 240 47.96 -25.74 -14.38
C LEU A 240 48.43 -27.20 -14.55
N GLU A 241 47.53 -28.18 -14.47
CA GLU A 241 47.85 -29.60 -14.71
C GLU A 241 48.21 -29.87 -16.17
N LYS A 242 47.44 -29.38 -17.16
CA LYS A 242 47.77 -29.51 -18.60
C LYS A 242 49.16 -28.92 -18.88
N ARG A 243 49.45 -27.73 -18.34
CA ARG A 243 50.76 -27.08 -18.48
C ARG A 243 51.89 -27.85 -17.79
N LYS A 244 51.65 -28.41 -16.60
CA LYS A 244 52.63 -29.26 -15.92
C LYS A 244 52.96 -30.50 -16.76
N ALA A 245 51.95 -31.13 -17.37
CA ALA A 245 52.16 -32.26 -18.26
C ALA A 245 52.96 -31.85 -19.51
N GLU A 246 52.61 -30.73 -20.17
CA GLU A 246 53.36 -30.19 -21.31
C GLU A 246 54.83 -29.90 -20.96
N ILE A 247 55.09 -29.31 -19.79
CA ILE A 247 56.45 -29.04 -19.30
C ILE A 247 57.18 -30.36 -19.00
N ASP A 248 56.54 -31.32 -18.35
CA ASP A 248 57.14 -32.62 -18.01
C ASP A 248 57.50 -33.40 -19.28
N ASP A 249 56.64 -33.38 -20.30
CA ASP A 249 56.90 -34.00 -21.60
C ASP A 249 58.04 -33.29 -22.35
N PHE A 250 58.07 -31.96 -22.32
CA PHE A 250 59.17 -31.19 -22.91
C PHE A 250 60.49 -31.42 -22.19
N LEU A 251 60.50 -31.54 -20.86
CA LEU A 251 61.71 -31.84 -20.10
C LEU A 251 62.28 -33.24 -20.41
N LYS A 252 61.44 -34.19 -20.83
CA LYS A 252 61.85 -35.54 -21.27
C LYS A 252 62.34 -35.58 -22.71
N SER A 253 62.17 -34.52 -23.50
CA SER A 253 62.69 -34.46 -24.89
C SER A 253 64.22 -34.49 -24.94
N ASN A 254 64.80 -34.82 -26.09
CA ASN A 254 66.26 -34.82 -26.30
C ASN A 254 66.83 -33.42 -26.62
N ASP A 255 66.10 -32.34 -26.32
CA ASP A 255 66.53 -30.97 -26.61
C ASP A 255 67.70 -30.51 -25.71
N SER A 256 68.43 -29.50 -26.17
CA SER A 256 69.59 -28.97 -25.45
C SER A 256 69.18 -28.35 -24.12
N LEU A 257 70.08 -28.40 -23.13
CA LEU A 257 69.82 -27.86 -21.79
C LEU A 257 69.46 -26.36 -21.82
N ASN A 258 70.03 -25.60 -22.76
CA ASN A 258 69.74 -24.18 -22.93
C ASN A 258 68.31 -23.96 -23.45
N ASP A 259 67.83 -24.79 -24.37
CA ASP A 259 66.47 -24.68 -24.90
C ASP A 259 65.44 -24.99 -23.81
N LYS A 260 65.73 -25.99 -22.96
CA LYS A 260 64.93 -26.30 -21.77
C LYS A 260 64.87 -25.15 -20.77
N LEU A 261 66.01 -24.52 -20.50
CA LEU A 261 66.10 -23.38 -19.58
C LEU A 261 65.33 -22.17 -20.12
N ASN A 262 65.50 -21.85 -21.41
CA ASN A 262 64.80 -20.75 -22.06
C ASN A 262 63.28 -20.97 -22.09
N TYR A 263 62.82 -22.20 -22.38
CA TYR A 263 61.40 -22.54 -22.36
C TYR A 263 60.78 -22.42 -20.96
N LEU A 264 61.49 -22.85 -19.91
CA LEU A 264 61.02 -22.69 -18.53
C LEU A 264 60.91 -21.21 -18.15
N ILE A 265 61.89 -20.39 -18.53
CA ILE A 265 61.88 -18.95 -18.27
C ILE A 265 60.72 -18.29 -19.03
N SER A 266 60.53 -18.60 -20.32
CA SER A 266 59.43 -18.03 -21.11
C SER A 266 58.07 -18.47 -20.59
N SER A 267 57.91 -19.75 -20.21
CA SER A 267 56.66 -20.29 -19.66
C SER A 267 56.28 -19.62 -18.32
N VAL A 268 57.26 -19.35 -17.46
CA VAL A 268 57.03 -18.63 -16.19
C VAL A 268 56.66 -17.17 -16.43
N LEU A 269 57.28 -16.52 -17.43
CA LEU A 269 57.03 -15.12 -17.77
C LEU A 269 55.67 -14.94 -18.47
N ASP A 270 55.32 -15.81 -19.41
CA ASP A 270 54.04 -15.77 -20.15
C ASP A 270 52.85 -16.07 -19.23
N TYR A 271 52.98 -17.02 -18.30
CA TYR A 271 51.93 -17.34 -17.34
C TYR A 271 51.48 -16.13 -16.51
N LYS A 272 52.42 -15.23 -16.20
CA LYS A 272 52.15 -14.05 -15.37
C LYS A 272 51.45 -12.90 -16.11
N SER A 273 51.51 -12.85 -17.44
CA SER A 273 51.32 -11.58 -18.17
C SER A 273 49.93 -11.40 -18.79
N THR A 274 49.40 -12.40 -19.52
CA THR A 274 48.30 -12.13 -20.48
C THR A 274 47.07 -13.03 -20.33
N GLN A 275 47.20 -14.36 -20.20
CA GLN A 275 46.02 -15.24 -20.08
C GLN A 275 45.31 -15.07 -18.73
N PHE A 276 46.07 -14.97 -17.64
CA PHE A 276 45.48 -14.87 -16.29
C PHE A 276 44.72 -13.57 -16.05
N ASN A 277 45.11 -12.48 -16.72
CA ASN A 277 44.46 -11.18 -16.58
C ASN A 277 43.17 -11.08 -17.41
N ASN A 278 43.16 -11.63 -18.64
CA ASN A 278 41.97 -11.61 -19.49
C ASN A 278 40.83 -12.46 -18.93
N ASP A 279 41.15 -13.67 -18.43
CA ASP A 279 40.13 -14.52 -17.81
C ASP A 279 39.53 -13.83 -16.57
N LYS A 280 40.37 -13.19 -15.73
CA LYS A 280 39.90 -12.50 -14.51
C LYS A 280 38.99 -11.33 -14.85
N PHE A 281 39.32 -10.62 -15.92
CA PHE A 281 38.54 -9.49 -16.39
C PHE A 281 37.15 -9.94 -16.87
N VAL A 282 37.09 -10.94 -17.76
CA VAL A 282 35.81 -11.49 -18.24
C VAL A 282 34.96 -12.00 -17.08
N PHE A 283 35.59 -12.71 -16.14
CA PHE A 283 34.93 -13.22 -14.96
C PHE A 283 34.38 -12.11 -14.05
N SER A 284 35.20 -11.10 -13.75
CA SER A 284 34.79 -9.95 -12.94
C SER A 284 33.64 -9.18 -13.60
N LEU A 285 33.63 -9.10 -14.93
CA LEU A 285 32.58 -8.44 -15.70
C LEU A 285 31.24 -9.21 -15.57
N VAL A 286 31.27 -10.54 -15.74
CA VAL A 286 30.07 -11.38 -15.56
C VAL A 286 29.53 -11.28 -14.13
N MET A 287 30.40 -11.30 -13.12
CA MET A 287 29.99 -11.14 -11.72
C MET A 287 29.39 -9.77 -11.44
N GLY A 288 29.98 -8.70 -11.99
CA GLY A 288 29.44 -7.35 -11.89
C GLY A 288 28.02 -7.26 -12.45
N LEU A 289 27.76 -7.88 -13.61
CA LEU A 289 26.43 -7.92 -14.21
C LEU A 289 25.43 -8.71 -13.35
N CYS A 290 25.81 -9.86 -12.80
CA CYS A 290 24.97 -10.64 -11.89
C CYS A 290 24.56 -9.84 -10.63
N ILE A 291 25.49 -9.07 -10.06
CA ILE A 291 25.22 -8.19 -8.91
C ILE A 291 24.26 -7.07 -9.28
N ILE A 292 24.44 -6.44 -10.45
CA ILE A 292 23.55 -5.38 -10.91
C ILE A 292 22.12 -5.92 -11.11
N ILE A 293 21.99 -7.07 -11.78
CA ILE A 293 20.70 -7.72 -12.03
C ILE A 293 20.02 -8.12 -10.71
N SER A 294 20.77 -8.70 -9.76
CA SER A 294 20.22 -9.06 -8.44
C SER A 294 19.79 -7.80 -7.68
N MET A 295 20.57 -6.72 -7.72
CA MET A 295 20.23 -5.44 -7.09
C MET A 295 18.97 -4.81 -7.67
N THR A 296 18.84 -4.74 -9.00
CA THR A 296 17.63 -4.21 -9.65
C THR A 296 16.39 -5.04 -9.30
N SER A 297 16.57 -6.36 -9.17
CA SER A 297 15.53 -7.30 -8.81
C SER A 297 15.02 -7.07 -7.37
N ILE A 298 15.91 -6.81 -6.42
CA ILE A 298 15.53 -6.45 -5.03
C ILE A 298 14.79 -5.12 -4.99
N ILE A 299 15.30 -4.12 -5.71
CA ILE A 299 14.70 -2.78 -5.72
C ILE A 299 13.28 -2.88 -6.27
N ALA A 300 13.07 -3.68 -7.33
CA ALA A 300 11.74 -3.98 -7.83
C ALA A 300 10.87 -4.59 -6.73
N LEU A 301 11.37 -5.61 -6.01
CA LEU A 301 10.63 -6.28 -4.93
C LEU A 301 10.31 -5.34 -3.75
N LEU A 302 11.24 -4.48 -3.36
CA LEU A 302 11.07 -3.49 -2.29
C LEU A 302 10.06 -2.39 -2.67
N ARG A 303 10.07 -1.95 -3.93
CA ARG A 303 9.11 -0.96 -4.46
C ARG A 303 7.71 -1.55 -4.62
N SER A 304 7.60 -2.86 -4.71
CA SER A 304 6.36 -3.58 -5.02
C SER A 304 5.41 -3.75 -3.80
N ARG A 305 5.24 -2.74 -2.95
CA ARG A 305 4.17 -2.79 -1.94
C ARG A 305 2.82 -2.69 -2.63
N LYS A 306 1.81 -3.48 -2.20
CA LYS A 306 0.48 -3.24 -2.78
C LYS A 306 0.02 -1.90 -2.25
N LYS A 307 -0.54 -1.08 -3.13
CA LYS A 307 -1.20 0.15 -2.71
C LYS A 307 -2.57 -0.20 -2.12
N SER A 308 -3.05 0.67 -1.24
CA SER A 308 -4.46 0.69 -0.89
C SER A 308 -5.23 1.51 -1.90
N PHE A 309 -6.52 1.22 -2.05
CA PHE A 309 -7.37 1.90 -3.02
C PHE A 309 -8.70 2.30 -2.40
N LEU A 310 -9.13 3.52 -2.75
CA LEU A 310 -10.47 4.02 -2.45
C LEU A 310 -11.26 4.09 -3.76
N LEU A 311 -12.19 3.16 -3.92
CA LEU A 311 -12.89 2.83 -5.15
C LEU A 311 -14.21 3.60 -5.28
N LEU A 312 -14.14 4.92 -5.11
CA LEU A 312 -15.31 5.82 -5.18
C LEU A 312 -15.48 6.49 -6.55
N SER A 313 -14.53 6.31 -7.47
CA SER A 313 -14.60 6.80 -8.85
C SER A 313 -14.24 5.69 -9.82
N LYS A 314 -14.76 5.76 -11.05
CA LYS A 314 -14.39 4.84 -12.14
C LYS A 314 -12.89 4.85 -12.41
N GLU A 315 -12.25 6.00 -12.24
CA GLU A 315 -10.82 6.14 -12.47
C GLU A 315 -10.00 5.48 -11.36
N SER A 316 -10.46 5.50 -10.10
CA SER A 316 -9.85 4.70 -9.02
C SER A 316 -9.85 3.20 -9.32
N TYR A 317 -10.92 2.67 -9.93
CA TYR A 317 -10.97 1.26 -10.34
C TYR A 317 -9.94 0.93 -11.42
N LYS A 318 -9.81 1.78 -12.44
CA LYS A 318 -8.78 1.61 -13.48
C LYS A 318 -7.38 1.71 -12.89
N PHE A 319 -7.14 2.73 -12.08
CA PHE A 319 -5.87 2.94 -11.40
C PHE A 319 -5.47 1.75 -10.55
N LYS A 320 -6.42 1.10 -9.87
CA LYS A 320 -6.20 -0.16 -9.16
C LYS A 320 -5.76 -1.28 -10.11
N ILE A 321 -6.48 -1.50 -11.21
CA ILE A 321 -6.15 -2.54 -12.19
C ILE A 321 -4.76 -2.30 -12.81
N ASP A 322 -4.47 -1.07 -13.23
CA ASP A 322 -3.19 -0.69 -13.83
C ASP A 322 -2.06 -0.88 -12.84
N THR A 323 -2.22 -0.42 -11.59
CA THR A 323 -1.24 -0.62 -10.53
C THR A 323 -1.03 -2.11 -10.21
N GLU A 324 -2.10 -2.91 -10.19
CA GLU A 324 -1.99 -4.36 -9.97
C GLU A 324 -1.30 -5.08 -11.15
N ASN A 325 -1.51 -4.62 -12.38
CA ASN A 325 -0.85 -5.13 -13.59
C ASN A 325 0.63 -4.75 -13.62
N ASP A 326 0.98 -3.50 -13.33
CA ASP A 326 2.37 -3.03 -13.20
C ASP A 326 3.10 -3.82 -12.12
N TYR A 327 2.42 -4.05 -10.99
CA TYR A 327 2.93 -4.88 -9.90
C TYR A 327 3.19 -6.32 -10.35
N ARG A 328 2.26 -6.94 -11.09
CA ARG A 328 2.46 -8.30 -11.65
C ARG A 328 3.59 -8.32 -12.67
N GLY A 329 3.67 -7.33 -13.56
CA GLY A 329 4.73 -7.17 -14.54
C GLY A 329 6.11 -7.07 -13.88
N ALA A 330 6.23 -6.31 -12.79
CA ALA A 330 7.46 -6.21 -12.01
C ALA A 330 7.87 -7.54 -11.37
N ILE A 331 6.92 -8.32 -10.83
CA ILE A 331 7.23 -9.68 -10.33
C ILE A 331 7.64 -10.60 -11.49
N THR A 332 6.93 -10.57 -12.61
CA THR A 332 7.26 -11.42 -13.76
C THR A 332 8.66 -11.10 -14.27
N LEU A 333 9.01 -9.82 -14.40
CA LEU A 333 10.34 -9.38 -14.79
C LEU A 333 11.41 -9.79 -13.77
N TYR A 334 11.09 -9.77 -12.46
CA TYR A 334 11.95 -10.30 -11.40
C TYR A 334 12.22 -11.79 -11.58
N ILE A 335 11.17 -12.60 -11.79
CA ILE A 335 11.30 -14.06 -11.98
C ILE A 335 12.09 -14.36 -13.26
N VAL A 336 11.75 -13.70 -14.37
CA VAL A 336 12.49 -13.83 -15.64
C VAL A 336 13.94 -13.43 -15.46
N GLY A 337 14.24 -12.37 -14.71
CA GLY A 337 15.61 -11.95 -14.39
C GLY A 337 16.41 -13.03 -13.67
N ILE A 338 15.79 -13.72 -12.70
CA ILE A 338 16.41 -14.87 -12.01
C ILE A 338 16.67 -16.01 -13.00
N VAL A 339 15.68 -16.38 -13.82
CA VAL A 339 15.81 -17.48 -14.78
C VAL A 339 16.87 -17.18 -15.86
N VAL A 340 16.87 -15.97 -16.42
CA VAL A 340 17.87 -15.52 -17.39
C VAL A 340 19.26 -15.50 -16.75
N SER A 341 19.39 -15.03 -15.51
CA SER A 341 20.67 -15.07 -14.78
C SER A 341 21.19 -16.50 -14.63
N ILE A 342 20.32 -17.46 -14.27
CA ILE A 342 20.69 -18.89 -14.22
C ILE A 342 21.12 -19.39 -15.61
N GLY A 343 20.33 -19.09 -16.65
CA GLY A 343 20.60 -19.52 -18.02
C GLY A 343 21.91 -18.97 -18.58
N VAL A 344 22.17 -17.68 -18.40
CA VAL A 344 23.43 -17.02 -18.82
C VAL A 344 24.63 -17.66 -18.12
N ASN A 345 24.52 -17.97 -16.83
CA ASN A 345 25.60 -18.66 -16.12
C ASN A 345 25.88 -20.06 -16.68
N ILE A 346 24.84 -20.84 -16.98
CA ILE A 346 25.00 -22.19 -17.57
C ILE A 346 25.62 -22.08 -18.97
N VAL A 347 25.08 -21.22 -19.83
CA VAL A 347 25.58 -21.05 -21.20
C VAL A 347 27.01 -20.52 -21.20
N SER A 348 27.32 -19.56 -20.33
CA SER A 348 28.69 -19.05 -20.17
C SER A 348 29.64 -20.17 -19.75
N ALA A 349 29.24 -21.06 -18.85
CA ALA A 349 30.05 -22.22 -18.47
C ALA A 349 30.28 -23.18 -19.65
N PHE A 350 29.24 -23.45 -20.47
CA PHE A 350 29.36 -24.31 -21.66
C PHE A 350 30.24 -23.71 -22.75
N ILE A 351 30.01 -22.44 -23.13
CA ILE A 351 30.81 -21.73 -24.15
C ILE A 351 32.28 -21.73 -23.74
N LEU A 352 32.53 -21.42 -22.47
CA LEU A 352 33.88 -21.39 -21.93
C LEU A 352 34.50 -22.80 -21.94
N THR A 353 33.74 -23.85 -21.65
CA THR A 353 34.21 -25.24 -21.79
C THR A 353 34.50 -25.61 -23.25
N TYR A 354 33.66 -25.19 -24.19
CA TYR A 354 33.81 -25.49 -25.61
C TYR A 354 35.02 -24.82 -26.23
N PHE A 355 35.18 -23.50 -26.07
CA PHE A 355 36.37 -22.78 -26.58
C PHE A 355 37.66 -23.38 -26.03
N MET A 356 37.65 -23.87 -24.80
CA MET A 356 38.81 -24.49 -24.16
C MET A 356 39.07 -25.93 -24.62
N SER A 357 38.12 -26.58 -25.30
CA SER A 357 38.31 -27.92 -25.88
C SER A 357 38.85 -27.89 -27.31
N VAL A 358 38.80 -26.72 -27.95
CA VAL A 358 39.21 -26.50 -29.34
C VAL A 358 40.71 -26.14 -29.44
N ASP A 359 41.37 -25.89 -28.30
CA ASP A 359 42.83 -25.71 -28.14
C ASP A 359 43.48 -26.86 -27.33
#